data_AF-A0ABD6IEP6-F1
#
_entry.id   AF-A0ABD6IEP6-F1
#
_cell.length_a   1.000
_cell.length_b   1.000
_cell.length_c   1.000
_cell.angle_alpha   90.00
_cell.angle_beta   90.00
_cell.angle_gamma   90.00
#
_symmetry.space_group_name_H-M   'P 1'
#
loop_
_entity.id
_entity.type
_entity.pdbx_description
1 polymer ?
#
loop_
_entity_poly.entity_id
_entity_poly.type
_entity_poly.pdbx_seq_one_letter_code
_entity_poly.pdbx_strand_id
1 'polypeptide(L)'
;MKKWSNKSIAFISIFVSITVIMLIISVRIFPPSILPTFKYSVVGLPVKLTGFIFGPIVGFLTGVLSDLITFMFVPSLYSIFYTFYLGVTGFIPGIFFWIFIKQGKKFFANASIIKRHEDKIEVLQAQLISENDETKRKMIEQKISLLQTKIKKTEALKYNKHWLNFSWITNSIIIFIVVVCIATTIYFIPDEIIKKNKFINKKLYGILLVVFGSTSMIIFLLFARFFKFFIRNEMYLRMAPIVAFSALHEPLGNIIIAFGDVQSGVLDSFETSLISHFLTSPIKIWINLSVIYLTSSIIIPMVNNKSFYSY
;
A
#
# COMPACT_ATOMS: atom_id res chain seq x y z
N MET A 1 8.85 -15.93 17.61
CA MET A 1 8.84 -15.98 16.12
C MET A 1 7.89 -17.09 15.68
N LYS A 2 6.93 -16.82 14.79
CA LYS A 2 6.02 -17.86 14.27
C LYS A 2 6.89 -18.82 13.42
N LYS A 3 6.98 -20.10 13.80
CA LYS A 3 7.80 -21.09 13.06
C LYS A 3 7.32 -21.17 11.61
N TRP A 4 8.26 -21.14 10.67
CA TRP A 4 7.98 -21.28 9.25
C TRP A 4 7.36 -22.66 9.01
N SER A 5 6.18 -22.70 8.38
CA SER A 5 5.52 -23.97 8.05
C SER A 5 5.90 -24.40 6.64
N ASN A 6 5.95 -25.72 6.40
CA ASN A 6 6.18 -26.26 5.06
C ASN A 6 5.17 -25.71 4.03
N LYS A 7 3.92 -25.47 4.47
CA LYS A 7 2.89 -24.83 3.65
C LYS A 7 3.29 -23.40 3.26
N SER A 8 3.82 -22.61 4.20
CA SER A 8 4.27 -21.24 3.92
C SER A 8 5.40 -21.21 2.91
N ILE A 9 6.37 -22.12 3.02
CA ILE A 9 7.48 -22.23 2.08
C ILE A 9 6.95 -22.58 0.68
N ALA A 10 6.07 -23.58 0.57
CA ALA A 10 5.45 -23.96 -0.69
C ALA A 10 4.68 -22.80 -1.36
N PHE A 11 3.91 -22.03 -0.59
CA PHE A 11 3.23 -20.85 -1.12
C PHE A 11 4.20 -19.78 -1.61
N ILE A 12 5.28 -19.50 -0.87
CA ILE A 12 6.31 -18.55 -1.29
C ILE A 12 6.93 -19.00 -2.62
N SER A 13 7.27 -20.28 -2.77
CA SER A 13 7.80 -20.85 -4.01
C SER A 13 6.83 -20.66 -5.19
N ILE A 14 5.53 -20.90 -4.98
CA ILE A 14 4.51 -20.66 -6.02
C ILE A 14 4.52 -19.20 -6.47
N PHE A 15 4.59 -18.24 -5.54
CA PHE A 15 4.62 -16.83 -5.91
C PHE A 15 5.90 -16.42 -6.64
N VAL A 16 7.06 -16.94 -6.24
CA VAL A 16 8.31 -16.75 -6.98
C VAL A 16 8.16 -17.28 -8.41
N SER A 17 7.62 -18.49 -8.59
CA SER A 17 7.37 -19.06 -9.92
C SER A 17 6.39 -18.21 -10.74
N ILE A 18 5.29 -17.74 -10.15
CA ILE A 18 4.32 -16.86 -10.83
C ILE A 18 5.00 -15.57 -11.28
N THR A 19 5.82 -14.94 -10.42
CA THR A 19 6.58 -13.74 -10.78
C THR A 19 7.49 -13.96 -11.98
N VAL A 20 8.26 -15.05 -11.97
CA VAL A 20 9.19 -15.40 -13.06
C VAL A 20 8.44 -15.67 -14.37
N ILE A 21 7.38 -16.49 -14.32
CA ILE A 21 6.57 -16.84 -15.49
C ILE A 21 5.90 -15.59 -16.08
N MET A 22 5.36 -14.71 -15.24
CA MET A 22 4.71 -13.47 -15.68
C MET A 22 5.66 -12.60 -16.50
N LEU A 23 6.93 -12.50 -16.12
CA LEU A 23 7.91 -11.78 -16.91
C LEU A 23 8.27 -12.49 -18.21
N ILE A 24 8.50 -13.81 -18.18
CA ILE A 24 8.84 -14.57 -19.39
C ILE A 24 7.75 -14.38 -20.46
N ILE A 25 6.48 -14.44 -20.05
CA ILE A 25 5.34 -14.19 -20.93
C ILE A 25 5.33 -12.73 -21.39
N SER A 26 5.53 -11.76 -20.48
CA SER A 26 5.53 -10.33 -20.81
C SER A 26 6.59 -9.96 -21.85
N VAL A 27 7.80 -10.52 -21.74
CA VAL A 27 8.89 -10.27 -22.69
C VAL A 27 8.59 -10.87 -24.06
N ARG A 28 7.89 -12.01 -24.12
CA ARG A 28 7.48 -12.62 -25.40
C ARG A 28 6.38 -11.84 -26.11
N ILE A 29 5.41 -11.31 -25.35
CA ILE A 29 4.26 -10.56 -25.91
C ILE A 29 4.63 -9.10 -26.20
N PHE A 30 5.42 -8.49 -25.31
CA PHE A 30 5.81 -7.09 -25.37
C PHE A 30 7.33 -6.99 -25.15
N PRO A 31 8.14 -7.09 -26.22
CA PRO A 31 9.61 -7.07 -26.13
C PRO A 31 10.23 -5.91 -25.34
N PRO A 32 9.67 -4.68 -25.32
CA PRO A 32 10.18 -3.60 -24.45
C PRO A 32 10.10 -3.90 -22.95
N SER A 33 9.40 -4.96 -22.52
CA SER A 33 9.37 -5.44 -21.13
C SER A 33 10.75 -5.85 -20.59
N ILE A 34 11.76 -6.03 -21.46
CA ILE A 34 13.14 -6.29 -21.05
C ILE A 34 13.81 -5.06 -20.40
N LEU A 35 13.33 -3.85 -20.73
CA LEU A 35 13.88 -2.62 -20.15
C LEU A 35 13.56 -2.57 -18.65
N PRO A 36 14.51 -2.12 -17.80
CA PRO A 36 14.35 -2.08 -16.35
C PRO A 36 13.00 -1.49 -15.89
N THR A 37 12.61 -0.34 -16.43
CA THR A 37 11.37 0.36 -16.06
C THR A 37 10.12 -0.50 -16.26
N PHE A 38 10.03 -1.27 -17.34
CA PHE A 38 8.88 -2.11 -17.64
C PHE A 38 8.97 -3.47 -16.94
N LYS A 39 10.17 -4.10 -16.94
CA LYS A 39 10.46 -5.36 -16.23
C LYS A 39 9.95 -5.29 -14.80
N TYR A 40 10.37 -4.26 -14.06
CA TYR A 40 10.11 -4.13 -12.64
C TYR A 40 8.67 -3.69 -12.31
N SER A 41 7.95 -3.11 -13.27
CA SER A 41 6.52 -2.86 -13.14
C SER A 41 5.71 -4.16 -13.17
N VAL A 42 6.04 -5.08 -14.09
CA VAL A 42 5.36 -6.37 -14.27
C VAL A 42 5.70 -7.33 -13.13
N VAL A 43 6.99 -7.52 -12.87
CA VAL A 43 7.53 -8.43 -11.85
C VAL A 43 7.13 -7.97 -10.43
N GLY A 44 7.03 -6.65 -10.22
CA GLY A 44 6.74 -6.07 -8.92
C GLY A 44 5.36 -6.42 -8.37
N LEU A 45 4.37 -6.74 -9.22
CA LEU A 45 2.98 -6.93 -8.78
C LEU A 45 2.79 -8.17 -7.89
N PRO A 46 3.19 -9.40 -8.29
CA PRO A 46 3.06 -10.55 -7.40
C PRO A 46 3.96 -10.42 -6.17
N VAL A 47 5.12 -9.78 -6.28
CA VAL A 47 6.03 -9.52 -5.15
C VAL A 47 5.37 -8.61 -4.11
N LYS A 48 4.71 -7.52 -4.53
CA LYS A 48 3.92 -6.65 -3.63
C LYS A 48 2.85 -7.46 -2.88
N LEU A 49 2.17 -8.38 -3.59
CA LEU A 49 1.13 -9.24 -3.01
C LEU A 49 1.71 -10.22 -1.97
N THR A 50 2.88 -10.81 -2.22
CA THR A 50 3.53 -11.69 -1.22
C THR A 50 3.86 -10.96 0.07
N GLY A 51 4.41 -9.74 -0.05
CA GLY A 51 4.69 -8.88 1.10
C GLY A 51 3.42 -8.57 1.90
N PHE A 52 2.34 -8.23 1.19
CA PHE A 52 1.05 -7.95 1.80
C PHE A 52 0.45 -9.14 2.55
N ILE A 53 0.57 -10.36 2.01
CA ILE A 53 -0.03 -11.58 2.59
C ILE A 53 0.84 -12.18 3.71
N PHE A 54 2.14 -12.35 3.45
CA PHE A 54 3.06 -13.11 4.30
C PHE A 54 3.95 -12.23 5.19
N GLY A 55 3.94 -10.91 4.96
CA GLY A 55 4.69 -9.93 5.73
C GLY A 55 6.00 -9.49 5.07
N PRO A 56 6.67 -8.50 5.67
CA PRO A 56 7.73 -7.74 5.00
C PRO A 56 8.97 -8.56 4.67
N ILE A 57 9.43 -9.40 5.59
CA ILE A 57 10.65 -10.22 5.40
C ILE A 57 10.45 -11.23 4.26
N VAL A 58 9.28 -11.87 4.23
CA VAL A 58 8.95 -12.84 3.17
C VAL A 58 8.82 -12.15 1.82
N GLY A 59 8.16 -10.98 1.77
CA GLY A 59 8.08 -10.16 0.56
C GLY A 59 9.45 -9.75 0.04
N PHE A 60 10.36 -9.34 0.93
CA PHE A 60 11.73 -9.00 0.56
C PHE A 60 12.48 -10.17 -0.08
N LEU A 61 12.46 -11.33 0.59
CA LEU A 61 13.12 -12.54 0.08
C LEU A 61 12.52 -13.00 -1.25
N THR A 62 11.19 -12.94 -1.39
CA THR A 62 10.50 -13.26 -2.64
C THR A 62 10.97 -12.35 -3.76
N GLY A 63 11.06 -11.04 -3.51
CA GLY A 63 11.59 -10.09 -4.49
C GLY A 63 13.02 -10.42 -4.91
N VAL A 64 13.93 -10.60 -3.95
CA VAL A 64 15.33 -10.92 -4.24
C VAL A 64 15.45 -12.21 -5.07
N LEU A 65 14.79 -13.29 -4.64
CA LEU A 65 14.83 -14.57 -5.35
C LEU A 65 14.21 -14.48 -6.75
N SER A 66 13.09 -13.77 -6.89
CA SER A 66 12.43 -13.58 -8.18
C SER A 66 13.30 -12.84 -9.18
N ASP A 67 14.05 -11.80 -8.77
CA ASP A 67 14.95 -11.10 -9.69
C ASP A 67 16.13 -11.98 -10.13
N LEU A 68 16.74 -12.70 -9.19
CA LEU A 68 17.86 -13.60 -9.47
C LEU A 68 17.46 -14.72 -10.44
N ILE A 69 16.35 -15.40 -10.17
CA ILE A 69 15.85 -16.49 -11.03
C ILE A 69 15.43 -15.94 -12.39
N THR A 70 14.73 -14.81 -12.41
CA THR A 70 14.37 -14.11 -13.63
C THR A 70 15.59 -13.82 -14.50
N PHE A 71 16.66 -13.31 -13.90
CA PHE A 71 17.89 -12.97 -14.61
C PHE A 71 18.54 -14.20 -15.23
N MET A 72 18.44 -15.38 -14.60
CA MET A 72 18.93 -16.63 -15.18
C MET A 72 18.16 -17.05 -16.44
N PHE A 73 16.86 -16.80 -16.51
CA PHE A 73 16.03 -17.19 -17.67
C PHE A 73 15.98 -16.13 -18.77
N VAL A 74 16.00 -14.86 -18.38
CA VAL A 74 15.98 -13.71 -19.29
C VAL A 74 17.11 -12.77 -18.88
N PRO A 75 18.35 -13.06 -19.33
CA PRO A 75 19.50 -12.20 -19.05
C PRO A 75 19.25 -10.80 -19.61
N SER A 76 19.37 -9.80 -18.75
CA SER A 76 19.16 -8.38 -19.08
C SER A 76 20.31 -7.53 -18.52
N LEU A 77 20.15 -6.21 -18.47
CA LEU A 77 21.05 -5.37 -17.68
C LEU A 77 20.87 -5.68 -16.19
N TYR A 78 21.98 -5.88 -15.48
CA TYR A 78 22.01 -6.23 -14.05
C TYR A 78 22.58 -5.09 -13.22
N SER A 79 22.00 -4.92 -12.04
CA SER A 79 22.52 -4.05 -10.98
C SER A 79 22.05 -4.62 -9.65
N ILE A 80 22.90 -4.53 -8.62
CA ILE A 80 22.51 -4.92 -7.26
C ILE A 80 21.35 -4.07 -6.74
N PHE A 81 21.25 -2.81 -7.18
CA PHE A 81 20.15 -1.91 -6.84
C PHE A 81 18.82 -2.40 -7.41
N TYR A 82 18.82 -3.09 -8.54
CA TYR A 82 17.59 -3.66 -9.08
C TYR A 82 17.08 -4.85 -8.25
N THR A 83 17.97 -5.75 -7.86
CA THR A 83 17.62 -6.85 -6.95
C THR A 83 17.12 -6.30 -5.62
N PHE A 84 17.79 -5.27 -5.09
CA PHE A 84 17.37 -4.61 -3.85
C PHE A 84 16.03 -3.88 -4.02
N TYR A 85 15.81 -3.17 -5.13
CA TYR A 85 14.53 -2.55 -5.47
C TYR A 85 13.40 -3.56 -5.45
N LEU A 86 13.61 -4.74 -6.05
CA LEU A 86 12.58 -5.77 -6.09
C LEU A 86 12.30 -6.36 -4.71
N GLY A 87 13.33 -6.53 -3.87
CA GLY A 87 13.15 -6.87 -2.46
C GLY A 87 12.34 -5.81 -1.70
N VAL A 88 12.70 -4.53 -1.83
CA VAL A 88 11.98 -3.41 -1.20
C VAL A 88 10.52 -3.34 -1.68
N THR A 89 10.27 -3.74 -2.93
CA THR A 89 8.94 -3.84 -3.53
C THR A 89 8.03 -4.84 -2.82
N GLY A 90 8.57 -5.90 -2.21
CA GLY A 90 7.80 -6.78 -1.33
C GLY A 90 7.82 -6.32 0.14
N PHE A 91 8.91 -5.71 0.59
CA PHE A 91 9.09 -5.30 1.98
C PHE A 91 8.14 -4.18 2.42
N ILE A 92 8.07 -3.08 1.67
CA ILE A 92 7.29 -1.89 2.03
C ILE A 92 5.80 -2.20 2.16
N PRO A 93 5.15 -2.89 1.20
CA PRO A 93 3.75 -3.29 1.34
C PRO A 93 3.50 -4.17 2.58
N GLY A 94 4.44 -5.04 2.92
CA GLY A 94 4.33 -5.90 4.11
C GLY A 94 4.40 -5.14 5.43
N ILE A 95 5.29 -4.15 5.55
CA ILE A 95 5.29 -3.23 6.70
C ILE A 95 3.97 -2.49 6.78
N PHE A 96 3.52 -1.93 5.65
CA PHE A 96 2.33 -1.12 5.60
C PHE A 96 1.08 -1.93 5.99
N PHE A 97 0.96 -3.17 5.51
CA PHE A 97 -0.12 -4.07 5.94
C PHE A 97 -0.10 -4.29 7.46
N TRP A 98 1.07 -4.56 8.04
CA TRP A 98 1.19 -4.79 9.48
C TRP A 98 0.84 -3.55 10.31
N ILE A 99 1.32 -2.37 9.93
CA ILE A 99 1.03 -1.12 10.66
C ILE A 99 -0.41 -0.70 10.40
N PHE A 100 -0.78 -0.50 9.13
CA PHE A 100 -2.02 0.16 8.76
C PHE A 100 -3.24 -0.74 8.95
N ILE A 101 -3.21 -1.99 8.45
CA ILE A 101 -4.35 -2.90 8.56
C ILE A 101 -4.44 -3.48 9.96
N LYS A 102 -3.36 -4.11 10.45
CA LYS A 102 -3.44 -4.87 11.70
C LYS A 102 -3.60 -3.95 12.91
N GLN A 103 -2.79 -2.90 13.03
CA GLN A 103 -2.94 -1.96 14.14
C GLN A 103 -4.13 -1.04 13.92
N GLY A 104 -4.29 -0.46 12.73
CA GLY A 104 -5.42 0.43 12.46
C GLY A 104 -6.79 -0.23 12.72
N LYS A 105 -7.00 -1.47 12.28
CA LYS A 105 -8.23 -2.22 12.60
C LYS A 105 -8.38 -2.46 14.11
N LYS A 106 -7.28 -2.75 14.82
CA LYS A 106 -7.29 -2.92 16.29
C LYS A 106 -7.70 -1.64 17.04
N PHE A 107 -7.40 -0.46 16.49
CA PHE A 107 -7.72 0.82 17.14
C PHE A 107 -9.04 1.44 16.68
N PHE A 108 -9.51 1.16 15.47
CA PHE A 108 -10.62 1.90 14.86
C PHE A 108 -11.79 1.03 14.40
N ALA A 109 -11.72 -0.30 14.54
CA ALA A 109 -12.88 -1.16 14.30
C ALA A 109 -13.94 -0.98 15.39
N ASN A 110 -15.22 -1.10 15.04
CA ASN A 110 -16.33 -0.91 15.98
C ASN A 110 -16.19 -1.84 17.20
N ALA A 111 -15.88 -3.12 16.98
CA ALA A 111 -15.66 -4.10 18.05
C ALA A 111 -14.57 -3.66 19.05
N SER A 112 -13.47 -3.08 18.56
CA SER A 112 -12.39 -2.58 19.42
C SER A 112 -12.76 -1.30 20.18
N ILE A 113 -13.59 -0.44 19.58
CA ILE A 113 -14.09 0.77 20.23
C ILE A 113 -15.07 0.39 21.33
N ILE A 114 -16.01 -0.51 21.03
CA ILE A 114 -16.98 -1.05 21.99
C ILE A 114 -16.23 -1.67 23.17
N LYS A 115 -15.31 -2.60 22.92
CA LYS A 115 -14.50 -3.22 23.98
C LYS A 115 -13.80 -2.20 24.88
N ARG A 116 -13.14 -1.17 24.31
CA ARG A 116 -12.49 -0.13 25.13
C ARG A 116 -13.47 0.72 25.92
N HIS A 117 -14.71 0.87 25.45
CA HIS A 117 -15.75 1.56 26.22
C HIS A 117 -16.29 0.66 27.32
N GLU A 118 -16.45 -0.64 27.08
CA GLU A 118 -16.81 -1.65 28.08
C GLU A 118 -15.76 -1.74 29.19
N ASP A 119 -14.47 -1.89 28.84
CA ASP A 119 -13.36 -1.92 29.80
C ASP A 119 -13.33 -0.64 30.67
N LYS A 120 -13.64 0.52 30.09
CA LYS A 120 -13.75 1.79 30.83
C LYS A 120 -14.97 1.85 31.74
N ILE A 121 -16.09 1.30 31.31
CA ILE A 121 -17.31 1.23 32.13
C ILE A 121 -17.05 0.33 33.33
N GLU A 122 -16.39 -0.82 33.15
CA GLU A 122 -16.05 -1.74 34.23
C GLU A 122 -15.18 -1.06 35.32
N VAL A 123 -14.15 -0.30 34.91
CA VAL A 123 -13.33 0.48 35.85
C VAL A 123 -14.15 1.56 36.57
N LEU A 124 -15.03 2.27 35.85
CA LEU A 124 -15.88 3.31 36.46
C LEU A 124 -16.93 2.71 37.41
N GLN A 125 -17.46 1.53 37.11
CA GLN A 125 -18.37 0.80 37.99
C GLN A 125 -17.66 0.36 39.27
N ALA A 126 -16.42 -0.13 39.18
CA ALA A 126 -15.61 -0.43 40.36
C ALA A 126 -15.35 0.82 41.22
N GLN A 127 -15.06 1.97 40.60
CA GLN A 127 -14.87 3.24 41.31
C GLN A 127 -16.16 3.72 42.00
N LEU A 128 -17.32 3.54 41.37
CA LEU A 128 -18.62 3.92 41.93
C LEU A 128 -18.92 3.19 43.26
N ILE A 129 -18.53 1.92 43.36
CA ILE A 129 -18.74 1.09 44.55
C ILE A 129 -17.92 1.64 45.74
N SER A 130 -16.69 2.08 45.49
CA SER A 130 -15.79 2.61 46.53
C SER A 130 -16.00 4.09 46.88
N GLU A 131 -16.68 4.86 46.05
CA GLU A 131 -16.84 6.31 46.23
C GLU A 131 -18.04 6.64 47.11
N ASN A 132 -17.82 7.44 48.16
CA ASN A 132 -18.85 7.81 49.14
C ASN A 132 -19.45 9.20 48.89
N ASP A 133 -18.77 10.05 48.11
CA ASP A 133 -19.24 11.40 47.79
C ASP A 133 -20.35 11.36 46.73
N GLU A 134 -21.54 11.84 47.09
CA GLU A 134 -22.74 11.82 46.25
C GLU A 134 -22.56 12.65 44.96
N THR A 135 -21.77 13.73 45.01
CA THR A 135 -21.52 14.57 43.83
C THR A 135 -20.63 13.85 42.81
N LYS A 136 -19.58 13.18 43.30
CA LYS A 136 -18.68 12.37 42.47
C LYS A 136 -19.37 11.14 41.91
N ARG A 137 -20.23 10.48 42.68
CA ARG A 137 -21.08 9.38 42.21
C ARG A 137 -21.94 9.80 41.02
N LYS A 138 -22.68 10.91 41.13
CA LYS A 138 -23.48 11.45 40.01
C LYS A 138 -22.63 11.73 38.77
N MET A 139 -21.42 12.27 38.94
CA MET A 139 -20.50 12.49 37.81
C MET A 139 -20.04 11.17 37.15
N ILE A 140 -19.76 10.13 37.94
CA ILE A 140 -19.36 8.81 37.44
C ILE A 140 -20.51 8.15 36.68
N GLU A 141 -21.73 8.17 37.24
CA GLU A 141 -22.95 7.65 36.59
C GLU A 141 -23.24 8.34 35.26
N GLN A 142 -23.11 9.67 35.21
CA GLN A 142 -23.24 10.41 33.96
C GLN A 142 -22.21 9.97 32.91
N LYS A 143 -20.94 9.77 33.31
CA LYS A 143 -19.89 9.28 32.40
C LYS A 143 -20.20 7.88 31.88
N ILE A 144 -20.69 6.98 32.74
CA ILE A 144 -21.11 5.62 32.35
C ILE A 144 -22.25 5.68 31.34
N SER A 145 -23.29 6.47 31.61
CA SER A 145 -24.44 6.66 30.70
C SER A 145 -24.02 7.21 29.33
N LEU A 146 -23.10 8.18 29.31
CA LEU A 146 -22.55 8.72 28.06
C LEU A 146 -21.78 7.65 27.26
N LEU A 147 -20.99 6.79 27.93
CA LEU A 147 -20.26 5.70 27.28
C LEU A 147 -21.20 4.62 26.74
N GLN A 148 -22.22 4.22 27.50
CA GLN A 148 -23.25 3.27 27.05
C GLN A 148 -24.02 3.81 25.83
N THR A 149 -24.33 5.11 25.82
CA THR A 149 -24.96 5.76 24.66
C THR A 149 -24.05 5.72 23.42
N LYS A 150 -22.73 5.89 23.60
CA LYS A 150 -21.76 5.77 22.51
C LYS A 150 -21.64 4.33 21.99
N ILE A 151 -21.68 3.33 22.86
CA ILE A 151 -21.70 1.90 22.47
C ILE A 151 -22.93 1.61 21.61
N LYS A 152 -24.14 1.93 22.09
CA LYS A 152 -25.40 1.71 21.34
C LYS A 152 -25.38 2.37 19.96
N LYS A 153 -24.89 3.62 19.89
CA LYS A 153 -24.71 4.33 18.60
C LYS A 153 -23.74 3.61 17.66
N THR A 154 -22.70 2.98 18.19
CA THR A 154 -21.68 2.27 17.42
C THR A 154 -22.17 0.90 16.95
N GLU A 155 -22.94 0.18 17.77
CA GLU A 155 -23.58 -1.09 17.43
C GLU A 155 -24.66 -0.92 16.35
N ALA A 156 -25.40 0.18 16.39
CA ALA A 156 -26.40 0.51 15.37
C ALA A 156 -25.79 0.71 13.96
N LEU A 157 -24.48 0.95 13.86
CA LEU A 157 -23.79 1.10 12.58
C LEU A 157 -23.45 -0.26 11.99
N LYS A 158 -24.11 -0.62 10.87
CA LYS A 158 -23.81 -1.84 10.08
C LYS A 158 -22.40 -1.90 9.46
N TYR A 159 -21.58 -0.85 9.58
CA TYR A 159 -20.24 -0.79 9.03
C TYR A 159 -19.27 -0.06 9.96
N ASN A 160 -17.97 -0.34 9.82
CA ASN A 160 -16.91 0.26 10.63
C ASN A 160 -16.64 1.72 10.22
N LYS A 161 -17.48 2.67 10.67
CA LYS A 161 -17.39 4.10 10.31
C LYS A 161 -16.05 4.73 10.72
N HIS A 162 -15.59 4.46 11.95
CA HIS A 162 -14.33 5.03 12.45
C HIS A 162 -13.12 4.52 11.67
N TRP A 163 -13.09 3.22 11.37
CA TRP A 163 -12.09 2.59 10.52
C TRP A 163 -12.09 3.18 9.09
N LEU A 164 -13.28 3.39 8.52
CA LEU A 164 -13.43 4.00 7.19
C LEU A 164 -12.87 5.43 7.16
N ASN A 165 -13.20 6.23 8.17
CA ASN A 165 -12.71 7.61 8.28
C ASN A 165 -11.20 7.66 8.49
N PHE A 166 -10.67 6.84 9.40
CA PHE A 166 -9.23 6.72 9.61
C PHE A 166 -8.52 6.36 8.30
N SER A 167 -9.01 5.32 7.62
CA SER A 167 -8.39 4.85 6.37
C SER A 167 -8.36 5.94 5.30
N TRP A 168 -9.42 6.75 5.19
CA TRP A 168 -9.46 7.86 4.23
C TRP A 168 -8.53 9.00 4.60
N ILE A 169 -8.53 9.45 5.87
CA ILE A 169 -7.70 10.57 6.33
C ILE A 169 -6.23 10.21 6.14
N THR A 170 -5.81 9.06 6.66
CA THR A 170 -4.40 8.66 6.60
C THR A 170 -3.92 8.48 5.16
N ASN A 171 -4.74 7.89 4.28
CA ASN A 171 -4.41 7.81 2.86
C ASN A 171 -4.19 9.17 2.22
N SER A 172 -5.09 10.12 2.48
CA SER A 172 -5.02 11.46 1.90
C SER A 172 -3.77 12.19 2.38
N ILE A 173 -3.44 12.06 3.67
CA ILE A 173 -2.21 12.61 4.25
C ILE A 173 -0.96 11.98 3.62
N ILE A 174 -0.92 10.66 3.49
CA ILE A 174 0.24 9.95 2.91
C ILE A 174 0.47 10.40 1.46
N ILE A 175 -0.59 10.41 0.63
CA ILE A 175 -0.47 10.83 -0.77
C ILE A 175 -0.03 12.29 -0.83
N PHE A 176 -0.60 13.17 0.00
CA PHE A 176 -0.22 14.57 0.04
C PHE A 176 1.26 14.76 0.39
N ILE A 177 1.76 14.10 1.44
CA ILE A 177 3.18 14.16 1.84
C ILE A 177 4.07 13.68 0.69
N VAL A 178 3.73 12.54 0.07
CA VAL A 178 4.48 12.00 -1.06
C VAL A 178 4.55 13.00 -2.22
N VAL A 179 3.42 13.62 -2.58
CA VAL A 179 3.38 14.61 -3.67
C VAL A 179 4.28 15.80 -3.36
N VAL A 180 4.21 16.33 -2.14
CA VAL A 180 5.06 17.44 -1.72
C VAL A 180 6.53 17.03 -1.81
N CYS A 181 6.90 15.84 -1.34
CA CYS A 181 8.27 15.33 -1.44
C CYS A 181 8.75 15.18 -2.89
N ILE A 182 7.94 14.63 -3.80
CA ILE A 182 8.34 14.49 -5.21
C ILE A 182 8.42 15.86 -5.89
N ALA A 183 7.43 16.74 -5.68
CA ALA A 183 7.40 18.06 -6.29
C ALA A 183 8.58 18.93 -5.84
N THR A 184 8.92 18.88 -4.55
CA THR A 184 10.11 19.56 -4.02
C THR A 184 11.39 18.98 -4.60
N THR A 185 11.49 17.65 -4.73
CA THR A 185 12.66 17.02 -5.38
C THR A 185 12.83 17.50 -6.82
N ILE A 186 11.76 17.55 -7.62
CA ILE A 186 11.82 18.07 -9.00
C ILE A 186 12.22 19.55 -9.04
N TYR A 187 11.73 20.35 -8.08
CA TYR A 187 12.05 21.78 -7.99
C TYR A 187 13.55 22.03 -7.77
N PHE A 188 14.20 21.24 -6.92
CA PHE A 188 15.62 21.39 -6.59
C PHE A 188 16.58 20.86 -7.66
N ILE A 189 16.11 20.11 -8.67
CA ILE A 189 16.97 19.64 -9.76
C ILE A 189 17.37 20.82 -10.68
N PRO A 190 18.64 20.96 -11.11
CA PRO A 190 19.05 22.02 -12.03
C PRO A 190 18.30 22.05 -13.37
N ASP A 191 18.04 23.25 -13.90
CA ASP A 191 17.30 23.44 -15.16
C ASP A 191 18.00 22.82 -16.38
N GLU A 192 19.33 22.76 -16.37
CA GLU A 192 20.13 22.18 -17.45
C GLU A 192 19.84 20.69 -17.66
N ILE A 193 19.66 19.95 -16.56
CA ILE A 193 19.35 18.52 -16.58
C ILE A 193 17.92 18.31 -17.11
N ILE A 194 16.99 19.15 -16.68
CA ILE A 194 15.59 19.05 -17.09
C ILE A 194 15.43 19.36 -18.57
N LYS A 195 16.14 20.36 -19.11
CA LYS A 195 16.12 20.66 -20.56
C LYS A 195 16.64 19.52 -21.42
N LYS A 196 17.53 18.67 -20.90
CA LYS A 196 18.06 17.47 -21.59
C LYS A 196 17.09 16.30 -21.60
N ASN A 197 16.04 16.33 -20.77
CA ASN A 197 15.08 15.24 -20.68
C ASN A 197 14.13 15.22 -21.89
N LYS A 198 13.95 14.05 -22.50
CA LYS A 198 13.08 13.85 -23.67
C LYS A 198 11.59 14.08 -23.37
N PHE A 199 11.16 13.92 -22.12
CA PHE A 199 9.73 14.00 -21.76
C PHE A 199 9.28 15.40 -21.37
N ILE A 200 10.16 16.21 -20.78
CA ILE A 200 9.81 17.51 -20.21
C ILE A 200 10.95 18.49 -20.41
N ASN A 201 10.63 19.66 -20.96
CA ASN A 201 11.57 20.73 -21.24
C ASN A 201 11.55 21.87 -20.20
N LYS A 202 10.58 21.88 -19.27
CA LYS A 202 10.46 22.88 -18.20
C LYS A 202 10.04 22.25 -16.87
N LYS A 203 10.66 22.69 -15.77
CA LYS A 203 10.35 22.27 -14.39
C LYS A 203 8.87 22.27 -14.07
N LEU A 204 8.20 23.36 -14.45
CA LEU A 204 6.79 23.58 -14.18
C LEU A 204 5.92 22.45 -14.73
N TYR A 205 6.19 21.96 -15.94
CA TYR A 205 5.41 20.86 -16.52
C TYR A 205 5.61 19.55 -15.77
N GLY A 206 6.82 19.29 -15.25
CA GLY A 206 7.10 18.10 -14.44
C GLY A 206 6.35 18.12 -13.12
N ILE A 207 6.38 19.27 -12.43
CA ILE A 207 5.63 19.46 -11.18
C ILE A 207 4.13 19.34 -11.44
N LEU A 208 3.61 19.99 -12.49
CA LEU A 208 2.19 19.93 -12.84
C LEU A 208 1.74 18.50 -13.15
N LEU A 209 2.53 17.71 -13.88
CA LEU A 209 2.19 16.33 -14.22
C LEU A 209 2.11 15.45 -12.96
N VAL A 210 3.10 15.55 -12.06
CA VAL A 210 3.10 14.79 -10.80
C VAL A 210 1.92 15.21 -9.91
N VAL A 211 1.71 16.52 -9.74
CA VAL A 211 0.61 17.04 -8.92
C VAL A 211 -0.74 16.62 -9.50
N PHE A 212 -0.93 16.74 -10.81
CA PHE A 212 -2.17 16.33 -11.49
C PHE A 212 -2.43 14.84 -11.30
N GLY A 213 -1.43 14.00 -11.56
CA GLY A 213 -1.52 12.56 -11.42
C GLY A 213 -1.91 12.13 -10.00
N SER A 214 -1.29 12.71 -8.97
CA SER A 214 -1.61 12.35 -7.59
C SER A 214 -2.89 13.01 -7.07
N THR A 215 -3.23 14.21 -7.52
CA THR A 215 -4.53 14.85 -7.20
C THR A 215 -5.68 14.02 -7.75
N SER A 216 -5.51 13.44 -8.95
CA SER A 216 -6.50 12.51 -9.52
C SER A 216 -6.78 11.31 -8.60
N MET A 217 -5.78 10.80 -7.89
CA MET A 217 -5.95 9.69 -6.93
C MET A 217 -6.67 10.11 -5.66
N ILE A 218 -6.39 11.31 -5.15
CA ILE A 218 -7.11 11.86 -3.99
C ILE A 218 -8.59 12.05 -4.36
N ILE A 219 -8.86 12.63 -5.52
CA ILE A 219 -10.22 12.80 -6.05
C ILE A 219 -10.89 11.43 -6.22
N PHE A 220 -10.21 10.45 -6.81
CA PHE A 220 -10.73 9.09 -6.93
C PHE A 220 -11.08 8.48 -5.56
N LEU A 221 -10.22 8.61 -4.56
CA LEU A 221 -10.49 8.10 -3.20
C LEU A 221 -11.65 8.84 -2.53
N LEU A 222 -11.83 10.14 -2.79
CA LEU A 222 -12.98 10.92 -2.32
C LEU A 222 -14.28 10.41 -2.95
N PHE A 223 -14.30 10.27 -4.28
CA PHE A 223 -15.45 9.72 -5.00
C PHE A 223 -15.77 8.29 -4.54
N ALA A 224 -14.75 7.42 -4.46
CA ALA A 224 -14.89 6.04 -4.00
C ALA A 224 -15.47 5.94 -2.58
N ARG A 225 -15.16 6.90 -1.70
CA ARG A 225 -15.67 6.92 -0.33
C ARG A 225 -17.12 7.38 -0.25
N PHE A 226 -17.45 8.49 -0.90
CA PHE A 226 -18.71 9.19 -0.65
C PHE A 226 -19.82 8.82 -1.63
N PHE A 227 -19.47 8.55 -2.89
CA PHE A 227 -20.49 8.41 -3.91
C PHE A 227 -21.13 7.03 -3.98
N LYS A 228 -20.59 5.99 -3.32
CA LYS A 228 -21.06 4.57 -3.35
C LYS A 228 -21.31 3.96 -4.75
N PHE A 229 -21.20 4.77 -5.80
CA PHE A 229 -21.62 4.52 -7.17
C PHE A 229 -20.79 3.41 -7.82
N PHE A 230 -19.54 3.22 -7.37
CA PHE A 230 -18.68 2.15 -7.82
C PHE A 230 -18.30 1.11 -6.74
N ILE A 231 -18.33 1.47 -5.44
CA ILE A 231 -17.61 0.70 -4.41
C ILE A 231 -18.38 0.64 -3.07
N ARG A 232 -18.53 -0.57 -2.51
CA ARG A 232 -19.07 -0.80 -1.14
C ARG A 232 -18.00 -0.45 -0.09
N ASN A 233 -18.40 0.01 1.10
CA ASN A 233 -17.48 0.40 2.19
C ASN A 233 -16.39 -0.66 2.50
N GLU A 234 -16.72 -1.95 2.42
CA GLU A 234 -15.77 -3.03 2.64
C GLU A 234 -14.69 -3.14 1.55
N MET A 235 -15.04 -2.81 0.31
CA MET A 235 -14.08 -2.80 -0.79
C MET A 235 -13.17 -1.58 -0.68
N TYR A 236 -13.71 -0.41 -0.28
CA TYR A 236 -12.90 0.77 0.01
C TYR A 236 -11.83 0.48 1.07
N LEU A 237 -12.22 -0.17 2.17
CA LEU A 237 -11.31 -0.54 3.27
C LEU A 237 -10.21 -1.54 2.86
N ARG A 238 -10.37 -2.23 1.73
CA ARG A 238 -9.34 -3.08 1.12
C ARG A 238 -8.43 -2.26 0.21
N MET A 239 -9.02 -1.43 -0.66
CA MET A 239 -8.30 -0.64 -1.66
C MET A 239 -7.48 0.50 -1.07
N ALA A 240 -8.02 1.24 -0.11
CA ALA A 240 -7.34 2.39 0.48
C ALA A 240 -5.91 2.02 0.98
N PRO A 241 -5.72 0.98 1.81
CA PRO A 241 -4.40 0.51 2.19
C PRO A 241 -3.46 0.25 1.01
N ILE A 242 -3.99 -0.30 -0.10
CA ILE A 242 -3.23 -0.60 -1.31
C ILE A 242 -2.71 0.68 -1.97
N VAL A 243 -3.58 1.69 -2.09
CA VAL A 243 -3.21 2.98 -2.64
C VAL A 243 -2.14 3.65 -1.79
N ALA A 244 -2.29 3.64 -0.46
CA ALA A 244 -1.34 4.31 0.42
C ALA A 244 0.04 3.64 0.41
N PHE A 245 0.14 2.31 0.43
CA PHE A 245 1.47 1.69 0.32
C PHE A 245 2.05 1.88 -1.08
N SER A 246 1.23 1.87 -2.15
CA SER A 246 1.73 2.07 -3.52
C SER A 246 2.26 3.49 -3.67
N ALA A 247 1.57 4.48 -3.12
CA ALA A 247 2.02 5.87 -3.07
C ALA A 247 3.33 6.03 -2.29
N LEU A 248 3.56 5.25 -1.23
CA LEU A 248 4.82 5.27 -0.47
C LEU A 248 5.96 4.49 -1.14
N HIS A 249 5.65 3.33 -1.71
CA HIS A 249 6.65 2.44 -2.32
C HIS A 249 7.23 3.05 -3.59
N GLU A 250 6.41 3.64 -4.46
CA GLU A 250 6.87 4.10 -5.78
C GLU A 250 7.97 5.17 -5.68
N PRO A 251 7.88 6.25 -4.89
CA PRO A 251 8.95 7.24 -4.77
C PRO A 251 10.24 6.65 -4.19
N LEU A 252 10.13 5.81 -3.16
CA LEU A 252 11.28 5.17 -2.53
C LEU A 252 11.96 4.18 -3.49
N GLY A 253 11.15 3.39 -4.20
CA GLY A 253 11.63 2.50 -5.25
C GLY A 253 12.30 3.26 -6.40
N ASN A 254 11.73 4.40 -6.80
CA ASN A 254 12.27 5.24 -7.88
C ASN A 254 13.67 5.78 -7.58
N ILE A 255 14.01 6.03 -6.31
CA ILE A 255 15.38 6.39 -5.90
C ILE A 255 16.33 5.20 -6.11
N ILE A 256 15.93 4.01 -5.67
CA ILE A 256 16.77 2.80 -5.73
C ILE A 256 17.00 2.39 -7.20
N ILE A 257 15.94 2.34 -8.00
CA ILE A 257 16.04 1.97 -9.42
C ILE A 257 16.86 3.00 -10.19
N ALA A 258 16.84 4.29 -9.81
CA ALA A 258 17.65 5.31 -10.46
C ALA A 258 19.16 5.10 -10.25
N PHE A 259 19.57 4.64 -9.06
CA PHE A 259 20.95 4.17 -8.86
C PHE A 259 21.28 2.95 -9.72
N GLY A 260 20.31 2.04 -9.88
CA GLY A 260 20.46 0.87 -10.74
C GLY A 260 20.63 1.21 -12.22
N ASP A 261 19.89 2.20 -12.73
CA ASP A 261 19.98 2.66 -14.12
C ASP A 261 21.36 3.26 -14.44
N VAL A 262 21.93 4.03 -13.51
CA VAL A 262 23.28 4.58 -13.67
C VAL A 262 24.34 3.48 -13.58
N GLN A 263 24.24 2.59 -12.59
CA GLN A 263 25.22 1.52 -12.40
C GLN A 263 25.24 0.54 -13.59
N SER A 264 24.07 0.26 -14.17
CA SER A 264 23.95 -0.68 -15.29
C SER A 264 24.19 -0.02 -16.66
N GLY A 265 24.44 1.29 -16.72
CA GLY A 265 24.69 2.03 -17.95
C GLY A 265 23.45 2.30 -18.81
N VAL A 266 22.25 2.20 -18.23
CA VAL A 266 20.97 2.49 -18.93
C VAL A 266 20.81 4.00 -19.14
N LEU A 267 21.21 4.80 -18.16
CA LEU A 267 21.13 6.26 -18.18
C LEU A 267 22.41 6.88 -17.60
N ASP A 268 22.83 7.99 -18.19
CA ASP A 268 24.12 8.62 -17.87
C ASP A 268 24.14 9.36 -16.53
N SER A 269 22.99 9.77 -16.01
CA SER A 269 22.89 10.54 -14.76
C SER A 269 21.73 10.10 -13.89
N PHE A 270 21.96 10.14 -12.58
CA PHE A 270 20.98 9.77 -11.57
C PHE A 270 19.74 10.66 -11.64
N GLU A 271 19.92 11.95 -11.83
CA GLU A 271 18.86 12.95 -11.90
C GLU A 271 17.95 12.71 -13.11
N THR A 272 18.52 12.35 -14.26
CA THR A 272 17.74 12.05 -15.46
C THR A 272 16.91 10.79 -15.28
N SER A 273 17.48 9.76 -14.67
CA SER A 273 16.75 8.54 -14.30
C SER A 273 15.64 8.83 -13.30
N LEU A 274 15.96 9.55 -12.22
CA LEU A 274 15.02 9.88 -11.16
C LEU A 274 13.82 10.67 -11.70
N ILE A 275 14.05 11.67 -12.56
CA ILE A 275 12.97 12.41 -13.22
C ILE A 275 12.12 11.48 -14.08
N SER A 276 12.74 10.63 -14.91
CA SER A 276 11.99 9.70 -15.76
C SER A 276 11.07 8.78 -14.94
N HIS A 277 11.56 8.27 -13.82
CA HIS A 277 10.77 7.42 -12.92
C HIS A 277 9.68 8.19 -12.16
N PHE A 278 9.93 9.41 -11.71
CA PHE A 278 8.90 10.24 -11.08
C PHE A 278 7.78 10.63 -12.04
N LEU A 279 8.10 10.94 -13.30
CA LEU A 279 7.08 11.27 -14.31
C LEU A 279 6.19 10.09 -14.66
N THR A 280 6.73 8.87 -14.63
CA THR A 280 5.95 7.65 -14.87
C THR A 280 5.25 7.11 -13.62
N SER A 281 5.62 7.58 -12.43
CA SER A 281 5.10 7.09 -11.14
C SER A 281 3.56 7.18 -11.00
N PRO A 282 2.88 8.27 -11.39
CA PRO A 282 1.42 8.32 -11.29
C PRO A 282 0.73 7.23 -12.10
N ILE A 283 1.25 6.92 -13.29
CA ILE A 283 0.73 5.86 -14.16
C ILE A 283 0.95 4.49 -13.51
N LYS A 284 2.16 4.23 -12.98
CA LYS A 284 2.47 2.98 -12.28
C LYS A 284 1.55 2.75 -11.09
N ILE A 285 1.25 3.77 -10.29
CA ILE A 285 0.32 3.65 -9.16
C ILE A 285 -1.10 3.29 -9.65
N TRP A 286 -1.59 3.89 -10.74
CA TRP A 286 -2.90 3.55 -11.32
C TRP A 286 -2.96 2.11 -11.83
N ILE A 287 -1.90 1.63 -12.48
CA ILE A 287 -1.79 0.23 -12.93
C ILE A 287 -1.78 -0.71 -11.72
N ASN A 288 -0.96 -0.42 -10.71
CA ASN A 288 -0.90 -1.20 -9.46
C ASN A 288 -2.28 -1.29 -8.79
N LEU A 289 -2.97 -0.16 -8.67
CA LEU A 289 -4.32 -0.11 -8.09
C LEU A 289 -5.30 -0.97 -8.90
N SER A 290 -5.30 -0.83 -10.23
CA SER A 290 -6.23 -1.55 -11.12
C SER A 290 -6.02 -3.05 -11.05
N VAL A 291 -4.76 -3.50 -11.13
CA VAL A 291 -4.43 -4.93 -11.08
C VAL A 291 -4.78 -5.51 -9.72
N ILE A 292 -4.39 -4.86 -8.63
CA ILE A 292 -4.68 -5.39 -7.29
C ILE A 292 -6.17 -5.35 -7.00
N TYR A 293 -6.89 -4.32 -7.46
CA TYR A 293 -8.34 -4.24 -7.37
C TYR A 293 -9.01 -5.43 -8.08
N LEU A 294 -8.72 -5.63 -9.37
CA LEU A 294 -9.27 -6.74 -10.17
C LEU A 294 -8.91 -8.11 -9.58
N THR A 295 -7.67 -8.27 -9.14
CA THR A 295 -7.21 -9.49 -8.50
C THR A 295 -7.99 -9.76 -7.22
N SER A 296 -8.19 -8.73 -6.39
CA SER A 296 -8.94 -8.86 -5.13
C SER A 296 -10.44 -9.09 -5.37
N SER A 297 -11.03 -8.50 -6.41
CA SER A 297 -12.45 -8.65 -6.72
C SER A 297 -12.77 -10.04 -7.28
N ILE A 298 -11.81 -10.69 -7.96
CA ILE A 298 -11.96 -12.06 -8.48
C ILE A 298 -11.64 -13.09 -7.40
N ILE A 299 -10.54 -12.93 -6.66
CA ILE A 299 -10.08 -13.95 -5.70
C ILE A 299 -10.99 -14.03 -4.47
N ILE A 300 -11.47 -12.89 -3.94
CA ILE A 300 -12.22 -12.88 -2.67
C ILE A 300 -13.55 -13.65 -2.76
N PRO A 301 -14.37 -13.48 -3.80
CA PRO A 301 -15.54 -14.34 -4.02
C PRO A 301 -15.17 -15.82 -4.13
N MET A 302 -14.06 -16.17 -4.79
CA MET A 302 -13.65 -17.58 -4.93
C MET A 302 -13.21 -18.20 -3.59
N VAL A 303 -12.57 -17.42 -2.72
CA VAL A 303 -12.16 -17.87 -1.37
C VAL A 303 -13.37 -17.93 -0.44
N ASN A 304 -14.26 -16.94 -0.49
CA ASN A 304 -15.45 -16.90 0.37
C ASN A 304 -16.55 -17.87 -0.10
N ASN A 305 -16.68 -18.16 -1.40
CA ASN A 305 -17.62 -19.18 -1.89
C ASN A 305 -17.12 -20.61 -1.61
N LYS A 306 -15.82 -20.80 -1.35
CA LYS A 306 -15.30 -22.09 -0.88
C LYS A 306 -15.59 -22.39 0.59
N SER A 307 -16.00 -21.40 1.41
CA SER A 307 -16.57 -21.70 2.73
C SER A 307 -18.00 -22.24 2.66
N PHE A 308 -18.55 -22.44 1.45
CA PHE A 308 -19.84 -23.11 1.22
C PHE A 308 -19.69 -24.54 0.68
N TYR A 309 -18.46 -24.99 0.40
CA TYR A 309 -18.17 -26.37 -0.03
C TYR A 309 -16.87 -26.88 0.60
N SER A 310 -16.90 -27.17 1.90
CA SER A 310 -16.13 -28.28 2.50
C SER A 310 -16.49 -28.44 3.98
N TYR A 311 -17.36 -29.42 4.26
CA TYR A 311 -17.70 -30.08 5.53
C TYR A 311 -18.12 -29.21 6.72
#